data_AF-A0A7Z9KT78-F1
#
_entry.id   AF-A0A7Z9KT78-F1
#
_cell.length_a   1.000
_cell.length_b   1.000
_cell.length_c   1.000
_cell.angle_alpha   90.00
_cell.angle_beta   90.00
_cell.angle_gamma   90.00
#
_symmetry.space_group_name_H-M   'P 1'
#
loop_
_entity.id
_entity.type
_entity.pdbx_description
1 polymer ?
#
loop_
_entity_poly.entity_id
_entity_poly.type
_entity_poly.pdbx_seq_one_letter_code
_entity_poly.pdbx_strand_id
1 'polypeptide(L)'
;MTQKFFVNIIFILITSFCFMPYGFTYIHSVAEINDEYIKNWLVVGPFFPCNIDFDFLDKSKTGGERLLSNVAVDAGTPIIATATQTSLDETQKEIYLTVTEYTAKENSIDFIDAVGNAQNSIAYAFCVLKSEKPRVVDLSFGFDGIISVWLNGRQLYRNDTRKSMTFDSDLVKRVNLNSGENYCLVKIGRPTGSIDTLFQRQVYETLINAPWGFALRVIPANQASIISGKITNRTGDAVSRANVKLEQKGIEKLRTETDVHGNYQFVLYPATGTY
;
A
#
# COMPACT_ATOMS: atom_id res chain seq x y z
N MET A 1 69.84 -39.42 13.96
CA MET A 1 69.13 -39.11 15.22
C MET A 1 68.97 -37.59 15.31
N THR A 2 67.88 -37.04 14.77
CA THR A 2 67.33 -35.72 15.13
C THR A 2 65.96 -35.59 14.49
N GLN A 3 64.94 -35.66 15.35
CA GLN A 3 63.52 -35.62 15.05
C GLN A 3 63.10 -34.14 14.90
N LYS A 4 62.62 -33.74 13.72
CA LYS A 4 62.01 -32.41 13.54
C LYS A 4 60.51 -32.52 13.78
N PHE A 5 60.06 -31.97 14.90
CA PHE A 5 58.66 -31.74 15.22
C PHE A 5 58.06 -30.73 14.24
N PHE A 6 57.03 -31.11 13.50
CA PHE A 6 56.13 -30.17 12.84
C PHE A 6 54.97 -29.89 13.79
N VAL A 7 54.94 -28.69 14.35
CA VAL A 7 53.79 -28.15 15.09
C VAL A 7 52.75 -27.71 14.06
N ASN A 8 51.63 -28.43 13.97
CA ASN A 8 50.46 -27.97 13.23
C ASN A 8 49.77 -26.85 14.04
N ILE A 9 49.96 -25.60 13.63
CA ILE A 9 49.19 -24.46 14.13
C ILE A 9 47.87 -24.46 13.36
N ILE A 10 46.80 -24.94 13.99
CA ILE A 10 45.43 -24.80 13.50
C ILE A 10 44.98 -23.37 13.84
N PHE A 11 44.89 -22.50 12.82
CA PHE A 11 44.17 -21.24 12.93
C PHE A 11 42.67 -21.55 12.91
N ILE A 12 42.05 -21.59 14.09
CA ILE A 12 40.58 -21.54 14.17
C ILE A 12 40.19 -20.08 13.96
N LEU A 13 39.82 -19.74 12.73
CA LEU A 13 39.10 -18.50 12.43
C LEU A 13 37.71 -18.63 13.07
N ILE A 14 37.57 -18.12 14.30
CA ILE A 14 36.26 -17.84 14.88
C ILE A 14 35.75 -16.61 14.15
N THR A 15 35.07 -16.81 13.02
CA THR A 15 34.21 -15.78 12.46
C THR A 15 33.11 -15.54 13.47
N SER A 16 33.28 -14.48 14.25
CA SER A 16 32.20 -13.90 15.05
C SER A 16 31.10 -13.52 14.06
N PHE A 17 30.14 -14.42 13.88
CA PHE A 17 28.86 -14.11 13.26
C PHE A 17 28.17 -13.15 14.23
N CYS A 18 28.48 -11.87 14.11
CA CYS A 18 27.61 -10.82 14.63
C CYS A 18 26.29 -10.98 13.89
N PHE A 19 25.38 -11.77 14.46
CA PHE A 19 23.95 -11.59 14.25
C PHE A 19 23.63 -10.18 14.76
N MET A 20 23.86 -9.19 13.91
CA MET A 20 23.08 -7.97 14.01
C MET A 20 21.66 -8.40 13.69
N PRO A 21 20.70 -8.29 14.62
CA PRO A 21 19.31 -8.43 14.24
C PRO A 21 19.06 -7.25 13.29
N TYR A 22 19.07 -7.51 11.98
CA TYR A 22 18.32 -6.71 11.03
C TYR A 22 16.87 -6.89 11.44
N GLY A 23 16.46 -6.16 12.49
CA GLY A 23 15.11 -6.17 13.02
C GLY A 23 14.24 -5.64 11.90
N PHE A 24 13.52 -6.53 11.25
CA PHE A 24 12.71 -6.25 10.09
C PHE A 24 11.67 -5.16 10.43
N THR A 25 11.98 -3.91 10.10
CA THR A 25 11.16 -2.72 10.38
C THR A 25 9.78 -2.80 9.73
N TYR A 26 9.62 -3.64 8.71
CA TYR A 26 8.41 -3.87 7.92
C TYR A 26 7.61 -5.14 8.34
N ILE A 27 8.05 -5.88 9.35
CA ILE A 27 7.28 -6.97 9.95
C ILE A 27 6.42 -6.41 11.08
N HIS A 28 5.10 -6.55 10.95
CA HIS A 28 4.13 -6.04 11.90
C HIS A 28 3.44 -7.20 12.62
N SER A 29 3.63 -7.27 13.92
CA SER A 29 2.90 -8.22 14.77
C SER A 29 1.44 -7.80 14.84
N VAL A 30 0.53 -8.63 14.31
CA VAL A 30 -0.91 -8.31 14.27
C VAL A 30 -1.50 -8.19 15.68
N ALA A 31 -0.88 -8.80 16.70
CA ALA A 31 -1.27 -8.62 18.09
C ALA A 31 -0.86 -7.25 18.66
N GLU A 32 0.12 -6.58 18.07
CA GLU A 32 0.72 -5.33 18.58
C GLU A 32 0.26 -4.09 17.80
N ILE A 33 -0.23 -4.24 16.57
CA ILE A 33 -0.73 -3.12 15.76
C ILE A 33 -1.86 -2.35 16.48
N ASN A 34 -2.62 -2.98 17.38
CA ASN A 34 -3.68 -2.33 18.18
C ASN A 34 -4.64 -1.45 17.34
N ASP A 35 -5.00 -1.91 16.13
CA ASP A 35 -5.86 -1.21 15.17
C ASP A 35 -5.32 0.12 14.62
N GLU A 36 -4.03 0.39 14.83
CA GLU A 36 -3.33 1.53 14.25
C GLU A 36 -3.02 1.30 12.76
N TYR A 37 -2.73 2.39 12.05
CA TYR A 37 -2.27 2.31 10.67
C TYR A 37 -0.82 1.81 10.61
N ILE A 38 -0.57 0.94 9.63
CA ILE A 38 0.76 0.41 9.36
C ILE A 38 1.63 1.54 8.81
N LYS A 39 2.71 1.87 9.55
CA LYS A 39 3.62 2.96 9.18
C LYS A 39 4.88 2.52 8.43
N ASN A 40 5.37 1.32 8.68
CA ASN A 40 6.62 0.87 8.08
C ASN A 40 6.39 -0.05 6.88
N TRP A 41 7.01 0.30 5.77
CA TRP A 41 6.85 -0.37 4.49
C TRP A 41 8.19 -0.52 3.81
N LEU A 42 8.31 -1.55 2.99
CA LEU A 42 9.27 -1.55 1.90
C LEU A 42 8.60 -0.96 0.67
N VAL A 43 9.27 -0.12 -0.09
CA VAL A 43 8.68 0.58 -1.24
C VAL A 43 9.54 0.42 -2.47
N VAL A 44 8.90 0.44 -3.64
CA VAL A 44 9.59 0.45 -4.94
C VAL A 44 8.75 1.16 -5.99
N GLY A 45 9.43 1.89 -6.88
CA GLY A 45 8.82 2.72 -7.92
C GLY A 45 9.60 4.03 -8.07
N PRO A 46 9.04 5.01 -8.80
CA PRO A 46 7.84 4.92 -9.61
C PRO A 46 8.07 4.07 -10.88
N PHE A 47 7.00 3.46 -11.38
CA PHE A 47 6.94 2.78 -12.67
C PHE A 47 6.00 3.51 -13.62
N PHE A 48 6.27 3.48 -14.92
CA PHE A 48 5.50 4.19 -15.93
C PHE A 48 5.06 3.28 -17.08
N PRO A 49 3.90 3.55 -17.71
CA PRO A 49 2.88 4.54 -17.32
C PRO A 49 2.01 4.06 -16.13
N CYS A 50 1.06 4.88 -15.66
CA CYS A 50 0.07 4.45 -14.66
C CYS A 50 -0.89 3.44 -15.31
N ASN A 51 -0.57 2.16 -15.17
CA ASN A 51 -1.40 1.07 -15.64
C ASN A 51 -1.61 0.04 -14.54
N ILE A 52 -2.81 0.03 -13.96
CA ILE A 52 -3.16 -0.87 -12.86
C ILE A 52 -3.27 -2.34 -13.32
N ASP A 53 -3.47 -2.61 -14.61
CA ASP A 53 -3.48 -3.95 -15.20
C ASP A 53 -2.09 -4.50 -15.50
N PHE A 54 -1.09 -3.62 -15.63
CA PHE A 54 0.25 -4.04 -16.00
C PHE A 54 1.03 -4.53 -14.78
N ASP A 55 1.48 -5.78 -14.80
CA ASP A 55 2.37 -6.33 -13.78
C ASP A 55 3.79 -5.77 -13.99
N PHE A 56 4.20 -4.85 -13.12
CA PHE A 56 5.52 -4.22 -13.23
C PHE A 56 6.63 -5.05 -12.60
N LEU A 57 6.30 -6.09 -11.82
CA LEU A 57 7.27 -6.83 -11.03
C LEU A 57 7.56 -8.17 -11.75
N ASP A 58 8.79 -8.35 -12.27
CA ASP A 58 9.30 -9.55 -12.96
C ASP A 58 8.64 -9.94 -14.30
N LYS A 59 9.46 -9.97 -15.37
CA LYS A 59 9.09 -10.31 -16.75
C LYS A 59 9.11 -11.82 -17.05
N SER A 60 9.76 -12.62 -16.19
CA SER A 60 9.97 -14.05 -16.44
C SER A 60 8.74 -14.91 -16.19
N LYS A 61 7.72 -14.35 -15.51
CA LYS A 61 6.52 -15.07 -15.10
C LYS A 61 5.30 -14.15 -15.17
N THR A 62 4.23 -14.61 -15.78
CA THR A 62 2.89 -14.05 -15.55
C THR A 62 2.59 -14.10 -14.05
N GLY A 63 2.41 -12.96 -13.38
CA GLY A 63 2.00 -12.87 -11.97
C GLY A 63 3.14 -12.65 -10.97
N GLY A 64 4.11 -11.79 -11.26
CA GLY A 64 5.13 -11.40 -10.28
C GLY A 64 4.57 -10.60 -9.09
N GLU A 65 3.49 -9.82 -9.26
CA GLU A 65 2.69 -9.29 -8.14
C GLU A 65 2.22 -10.40 -7.20
N ARG A 66 1.72 -11.51 -7.76
CA ARG A 66 1.30 -12.70 -7.00
C ARG A 66 2.50 -13.39 -6.33
N LEU A 67 3.66 -13.42 -6.97
CA LEU A 67 4.85 -14.06 -6.41
C LEU A 67 5.44 -13.25 -5.25
N LEU A 68 5.64 -11.94 -5.44
CA LEU A 68 6.22 -11.07 -4.41
C LEU A 68 5.26 -10.79 -3.25
N SER A 69 3.96 -10.96 -3.46
CA SER A 69 2.99 -11.01 -2.36
C SER A 69 2.93 -12.37 -1.65
N ASN A 70 3.90 -13.26 -1.86
CA ASN A 70 3.96 -14.60 -1.24
C ASN A 70 5.36 -14.98 -0.74
N VAL A 71 6.29 -14.01 -0.67
CA VAL A 71 7.67 -14.21 -0.21
C VAL A 71 8.16 -12.96 0.52
N ALA A 72 9.11 -13.11 1.44
CA ALA A 72 9.80 -11.99 2.04
C ALA A 72 10.61 -11.24 0.97
N VAL A 73 10.57 -9.91 1.03
CA VAL A 73 11.38 -9.01 0.22
C VAL A 73 12.24 -8.23 1.20
N ASP A 74 13.55 -8.14 0.96
CA ASP A 74 14.46 -7.40 1.85
C ASP A 74 14.80 -6.02 1.28
N ALA A 75 15.05 -5.06 2.17
CA ALA A 75 15.57 -3.75 1.77
C ALA A 75 16.91 -3.91 1.02
N GLY A 76 17.12 -3.09 0.00
CA GLY A 76 18.30 -3.21 -0.86
C GLY A 76 18.19 -4.31 -1.93
N THR A 77 17.14 -5.14 -1.91
CA THR A 77 16.90 -6.13 -2.97
C THR A 77 16.61 -5.40 -4.28
N PRO A 78 17.39 -5.64 -5.35
CA PRO A 78 17.04 -5.14 -6.67
C PRO A 78 15.85 -5.95 -7.20
N ILE A 79 14.77 -5.27 -7.55
CA ILE A 79 13.66 -5.88 -8.28
C ILE A 79 13.84 -5.58 -9.77
N ILE A 80 13.84 -6.64 -10.56
CA ILE A 80 13.78 -6.53 -12.02
C ILE A 80 12.34 -6.18 -12.39
N ALA A 81 12.17 -5.02 -13.00
CA ALA A 81 10.87 -4.54 -13.42
C ALA A 81 10.85 -4.19 -14.90
N THR A 82 9.67 -4.32 -15.50
CA THR A 82 9.44 -3.85 -16.88
C THR A 82 8.68 -2.54 -16.82
N ALA A 83 9.32 -1.44 -17.18
CA ALA A 83 8.64 -0.14 -17.23
C ALA A 83 9.25 0.73 -18.31
N THR A 84 8.61 1.86 -18.60
CA THR A 84 9.28 2.91 -19.36
C THR A 84 10.18 3.71 -18.41
N GLN A 85 11.37 4.09 -18.88
CA GLN A 85 12.36 4.82 -18.06
C GLN A 85 11.85 6.23 -17.69
N THR A 86 10.95 6.79 -18.50
CA THR A 86 10.28 8.06 -18.26
C THR A 86 8.83 7.99 -18.74
N SER A 87 7.99 8.94 -18.31
CA SER A 87 6.63 9.10 -18.81
C SER A 87 6.55 9.51 -20.30
N LEU A 88 7.68 9.78 -20.95
CA LEU A 88 7.79 10.29 -22.33
C LEU A 88 8.34 9.25 -23.32
N ASP A 89 8.94 8.17 -22.85
CA ASP A 89 9.44 7.07 -23.70
C ASP A 89 8.36 5.99 -23.76
N GLU A 90 7.79 5.71 -24.92
CA GLU A 90 6.80 4.64 -25.11
C GLU A 90 7.45 3.24 -25.17
N THR A 91 8.78 3.18 -25.22
CA THR A 91 9.53 1.93 -25.32
C THR A 91 9.74 1.33 -23.93
N GLN A 92 9.08 0.21 -23.65
CA GLN A 92 9.31 -0.55 -22.41
C GLN A 92 10.74 -1.09 -22.37
N LYS A 93 11.45 -0.85 -21.27
CA LYS A 93 12.80 -1.36 -21.01
C LYS A 93 12.81 -2.11 -19.69
N GLU A 94 13.76 -3.02 -19.54
CA GLU A 94 14.04 -3.58 -18.22
C GLU A 94 14.76 -2.52 -17.39
N ILE A 95 14.22 -2.27 -16.21
CA ILE A 95 14.80 -1.37 -15.22
C ILE A 95 15.03 -2.14 -13.92
N TYR A 96 16.10 -1.78 -13.22
CA TYR A 96 16.40 -2.28 -11.89
C TYR A 96 16.08 -1.18 -10.90
N LEU A 97 15.07 -1.39 -10.06
CA LEU A 97 14.78 -0.50 -8.93
C LEU A 97 15.15 -1.20 -7.64
N THR A 98 15.67 -0.43 -6.69
CA THR A 98 16.04 -0.93 -5.37
C THR A 98 14.86 -0.73 -4.43
N VAL A 99 14.52 -1.79 -3.68
CA VAL A 99 13.54 -1.70 -2.60
C VAL A 99 14.12 -0.90 -1.45
N THR A 100 13.40 0.11 -0.97
CA THR A 100 13.82 0.95 0.15
C THR A 100 12.88 0.83 1.33
N GLU A 101 13.41 0.98 2.54
CA GLU A 101 12.57 1.11 3.74
C GLU A 101 11.94 2.51 3.78
N TYR A 102 10.68 2.56 4.16
CA TYR A 102 9.92 3.79 4.32
C TYR A 102 9.10 3.73 5.61
N THR A 103 9.23 4.77 6.44
CA THR A 103 8.39 4.96 7.63
C THR A 103 7.51 6.17 7.42
N ALA A 104 6.19 5.97 7.42
CA ALA A 104 5.21 7.03 7.32
C ALA A 104 5.35 7.99 8.51
N LYS A 105 5.44 9.29 8.20
CA LYS A 105 5.48 10.37 9.20
C LYS A 105 4.13 10.47 9.94
N GLU A 106 3.05 10.19 9.21
CA GLU A 106 1.67 10.22 9.70
C GLU A 106 1.01 8.84 9.54
N ASN A 107 -0.31 8.78 9.39
CA ASN A 107 -1.09 7.55 9.25
C ASN A 107 -1.08 6.96 7.82
N SER A 108 -0.51 7.67 6.85
CA SER A 108 -0.47 7.25 5.45
C SER A 108 0.95 7.28 4.91
N ILE A 109 1.27 6.32 4.03
CA ILE A 109 2.47 6.40 3.20
C ILE A 109 2.34 7.59 2.23
N ASP A 110 3.43 8.34 2.05
CA ASP A 110 3.56 9.38 1.03
C ASP A 110 4.56 8.90 -0.03
N PHE A 111 4.07 8.51 -1.20
CA PHE A 111 4.93 8.04 -2.28
C PHE A 111 5.70 9.18 -2.98
N ILE A 112 5.27 10.43 -2.83
CA ILE A 112 6.06 11.57 -3.33
C ILE A 112 7.36 11.66 -2.53
N ASP A 113 7.27 11.51 -1.21
CA ASP A 113 8.41 11.47 -0.30
C ASP A 113 9.23 10.17 -0.49
N ALA A 114 8.55 9.04 -0.69
CA ALA A 114 9.19 7.72 -0.72
C ALA A 114 9.92 7.40 -2.04
N VAL A 115 9.34 7.77 -3.19
CA VAL A 115 9.85 7.40 -4.52
C VAL A 115 9.94 8.58 -5.50
N GLY A 116 9.50 9.77 -5.11
CA GLY A 116 9.58 11.00 -5.91
C GLY A 116 8.25 11.42 -6.54
N ASN A 117 8.16 12.71 -6.92
CA ASN A 117 6.94 13.34 -7.44
C ASN A 117 6.66 12.99 -8.91
N ALA A 118 6.42 11.72 -9.21
CA ALA A 118 6.08 11.24 -10.55
C ALA A 118 4.56 11.25 -10.79
N GLN A 119 4.14 11.68 -11.98
CA GLN A 119 2.75 11.63 -12.47
C GLN A 119 2.60 10.51 -13.50
N ASN A 120 1.38 10.02 -13.69
CA ASN A 120 1.11 8.88 -14.58
C ASN A 120 2.03 7.69 -14.24
N SER A 121 2.11 7.36 -12.95
CA SER A 121 3.00 6.33 -12.43
C SER A 121 2.32 5.35 -11.48
N ILE A 122 2.94 4.18 -11.30
CA ILE A 122 2.64 3.18 -10.28
C ILE A 122 3.76 3.14 -9.24
N ALA A 123 3.46 2.81 -8.00
CA ALA A 123 4.43 2.38 -7.00
C ALA A 123 3.85 1.21 -6.20
N TYR A 124 4.74 0.48 -5.54
CA TYR A 124 4.36 -0.64 -4.68
C TYR A 124 4.90 -0.42 -3.26
N ALA A 125 4.14 -0.93 -2.30
CA ALA A 125 4.55 -1.06 -0.91
C ALA A 125 4.35 -2.51 -0.45
N PHE A 126 5.33 -3.04 0.30
CA PHE A 126 5.34 -4.37 0.87
C PHE A 126 5.44 -4.28 2.39
N CYS A 127 4.73 -5.17 3.07
CA CYS A 127 4.96 -5.43 4.48
C CYS A 127 4.62 -6.89 4.82
N VAL A 128 5.02 -7.31 6.00
CA VAL A 128 4.70 -8.65 6.51
C VAL A 128 3.79 -8.51 7.73
N LEU A 129 2.65 -9.18 7.70
CA LEU A 129 1.76 -9.30 8.85
C LEU A 129 2.07 -10.62 9.57
N LYS A 130 2.69 -10.53 10.75
CA LYS A 130 3.01 -11.69 11.56
C LYS A 130 1.85 -12.01 12.51
N SER A 131 1.30 -13.20 12.40
CA SER A 131 0.24 -13.70 13.27
C SER A 131 0.70 -14.94 14.03
N GLU A 132 0.61 -14.92 15.36
CA GLU A 132 1.03 -16.05 16.20
C GLU A 132 0.22 -17.34 15.95
N LYS A 133 -1.04 -17.16 15.53
CA LYS A 133 -1.99 -18.23 15.23
C LYS A 133 -2.87 -17.85 14.04
N PRO A 134 -3.47 -18.81 13.33
CA PRO A 134 -4.46 -18.48 12.31
C PRO A 134 -5.58 -17.62 12.88
N ARG A 135 -5.96 -16.55 12.18
CA ARG A 135 -7.03 -15.64 12.61
C ARG A 135 -7.74 -15.00 11.43
N VAL A 136 -8.97 -14.54 11.69
CA VAL A 136 -9.76 -13.76 10.74
C VAL A 136 -9.72 -12.31 11.17
N VAL A 137 -9.40 -11.41 10.25
CA VAL A 137 -9.34 -9.95 10.45
C VAL A 137 -10.13 -9.25 9.35
N ASP A 138 -10.43 -7.97 9.53
CA ASP A 138 -10.82 -7.10 8.43
C ASP A 138 -9.65 -6.16 8.11
N LEU A 139 -9.53 -5.74 6.85
CA LEU A 139 -8.55 -4.74 6.42
C LEU A 139 -9.28 -3.46 6.05
N SER A 140 -9.01 -2.38 6.79
CA SER A 140 -9.56 -1.05 6.51
C SER A 140 -8.48 -0.18 5.90
N PHE A 141 -8.82 0.54 4.84
CA PHE A 141 -7.87 1.40 4.14
C PHE A 141 -8.53 2.60 3.48
N GLY A 142 -7.68 3.58 3.18
CA GLY A 142 -7.98 4.76 2.38
C GLY A 142 -6.85 5.01 1.41
N PHE A 143 -7.12 5.60 0.24
CA PHE A 143 -6.09 5.79 -0.79
C PHE A 143 -6.37 7.00 -1.68
N ASP A 144 -5.31 7.58 -2.25
CA ASP A 144 -5.39 8.54 -3.36
C ASP A 144 -4.92 7.89 -4.66
N GLY A 145 -5.74 8.00 -5.70
CA GLY A 145 -5.48 7.41 -7.00
C GLY A 145 -6.27 6.12 -7.21
N ILE A 146 -5.60 5.08 -7.69
CA ILE A 146 -6.16 3.75 -7.94
C ILE A 146 -5.32 2.71 -7.21
N ILE A 147 -5.91 1.59 -6.78
CA ILE A 147 -5.25 0.66 -5.87
C ILE A 147 -5.53 -0.80 -6.22
N SER A 148 -4.59 -1.66 -5.90
CA SER A 148 -4.82 -3.09 -5.77
C SER A 148 -4.03 -3.63 -4.57
N VAL A 149 -4.64 -4.57 -3.85
CA VAL A 149 -4.10 -5.13 -2.61
C VAL A 149 -4.06 -6.65 -2.70
N TRP A 150 -2.91 -7.23 -2.40
CA TRP A 150 -2.69 -8.67 -2.35
C TRP A 150 -2.22 -9.09 -0.97
N LEU A 151 -2.59 -10.32 -0.62
CA LEU A 151 -2.10 -11.00 0.58
C LEU A 151 -1.85 -12.48 0.24
N ASN A 152 -0.67 -12.99 0.55
CA ASN A 152 -0.27 -14.39 0.30
C ASN A 152 -0.57 -14.84 -1.15
N GLY A 153 -0.22 -14.01 -2.12
CA GLY A 153 -0.42 -14.28 -3.54
C GLY A 153 -1.87 -14.17 -4.04
N ARG A 154 -2.83 -13.78 -3.20
CA ARG A 154 -4.23 -13.56 -3.60
C ARG A 154 -4.57 -12.08 -3.61
N GLN A 155 -5.12 -11.60 -4.73
CA GLN A 155 -5.70 -10.26 -4.80
C GLN A 155 -6.97 -10.20 -3.96
N LEU A 156 -6.95 -9.38 -2.91
CA LEU A 156 -8.06 -9.20 -1.99
C LEU A 156 -8.97 -8.04 -2.38
N TYR A 157 -8.40 -7.01 -3.01
CA TYR A 157 -9.12 -5.80 -3.38
C TYR A 157 -8.52 -5.15 -4.62
N ARG A 158 -9.37 -4.51 -5.40
CA ARG A 158 -8.99 -3.69 -6.55
C ARG A 158 -9.97 -2.54 -6.72
N ASN A 159 -9.43 -1.35 -7.01
CA ASN A 159 -10.19 -0.21 -7.45
C ASN A 159 -9.40 0.56 -8.51
N ASP A 160 -9.94 0.61 -9.73
CA ASP A 160 -9.37 1.32 -10.88
C ASP A 160 -10.05 2.67 -11.14
N THR A 161 -10.99 3.07 -10.27
CA THR A 161 -11.61 4.38 -10.28
C THR A 161 -10.83 5.33 -9.38
N ARG A 162 -10.41 6.48 -9.92
CA ARG A 162 -9.65 7.46 -9.17
C ARG A 162 -10.43 7.97 -7.96
N LYS A 163 -9.84 7.86 -6.77
CA LYS A 163 -10.34 8.48 -5.54
C LYS A 163 -9.34 9.49 -4.98
N SER A 164 -9.84 10.38 -4.13
CA SER A 164 -9.00 11.18 -3.24
C SER A 164 -8.91 10.49 -1.88
N MET A 165 -7.79 10.68 -1.20
CA MET A 165 -7.55 10.09 0.13
C MET A 165 -8.72 10.39 1.09
N THR A 166 -9.34 9.32 1.59
CA THR A 166 -10.23 9.35 2.75
C THR A 166 -9.86 8.14 3.61
N PHE A 167 -9.42 8.36 4.85
CA PHE A 167 -9.12 7.27 5.77
C PHE A 167 -10.36 6.41 6.00
N ASP A 168 -10.16 5.09 6.08
CA ASP A 168 -11.25 4.15 6.34
C ASP A 168 -12.43 4.31 5.36
N SER A 169 -12.14 4.51 4.07
CA SER A 169 -13.17 4.57 3.03
C SER A 169 -13.54 3.18 2.50
N ASP A 170 -12.62 2.23 2.58
CA ASP A 170 -12.73 0.91 1.97
C ASP A 170 -12.37 -0.20 2.96
N LEU A 171 -13.08 -1.32 2.85
CA LEU A 171 -12.99 -2.45 3.78
C LEU A 171 -12.99 -3.78 3.03
N VAL A 172 -12.03 -4.64 3.34
CA VAL A 172 -12.08 -6.05 2.99
C VAL A 172 -12.42 -6.84 4.24
N LYS A 173 -13.59 -7.47 4.26
CA LYS A 173 -14.04 -8.28 5.39
C LYS A 173 -13.49 -9.69 5.35
N ARG A 174 -13.29 -10.28 6.53
CA ARG A 174 -12.99 -11.70 6.74
C ARG A 174 -11.76 -12.19 5.99
N VAL A 175 -10.67 -11.45 6.10
CA VAL A 175 -9.35 -11.83 5.61
C VAL A 175 -8.76 -12.90 6.53
N ASN A 176 -8.37 -14.04 5.96
CA ASN A 176 -7.73 -15.12 6.70
C ASN A 176 -6.22 -14.88 6.75
N LEU A 177 -5.67 -14.77 7.96
CA LEU A 177 -4.23 -14.81 8.20
C LEU A 177 -3.81 -16.22 8.60
N ASN A 178 -2.74 -16.71 7.99
CA ASN A 178 -2.05 -17.92 8.40
C ASN A 178 -1.26 -17.67 9.69
N SER A 179 -0.93 -18.74 10.40
CA SER A 179 0.10 -18.69 11.44
C SER A 179 1.45 -18.35 10.82
N GLY A 180 2.23 -17.52 11.49
CA GLY A 180 3.50 -17.02 10.99
C GLY A 180 3.32 -15.78 10.12
N GLU A 181 4.11 -15.71 9.05
CA GLU A 181 4.20 -14.55 8.16
C GLU A 181 3.11 -14.56 7.10
N ASN A 182 2.53 -13.39 6.86
CA ASN A 182 1.58 -13.15 5.77
C ASN A 182 2.07 -11.95 4.97
N TYR A 183 2.33 -12.15 3.68
CA TYR A 183 2.99 -11.16 2.84
C TYR A 183 1.94 -10.27 2.18
N CYS A 184 2.01 -8.97 2.45
CA CYS A 184 1.09 -7.98 1.90
C CYS A 184 1.81 -7.14 0.85
N LEU A 185 1.15 -6.98 -0.30
CA LEU A 185 1.56 -6.09 -1.37
C LEU A 185 0.43 -5.12 -1.67
N VAL A 186 0.76 -3.84 -1.76
CA VAL A 186 -0.14 -2.80 -2.22
C VAL A 186 0.48 -2.16 -3.45
N LYS A 187 -0.29 -2.13 -4.54
CA LYS A 187 0.01 -1.36 -5.75
C LYS A 187 -0.84 -0.13 -5.74
N ILE A 188 -0.23 1.04 -5.88
CA ILE A 188 -0.94 2.31 -5.99
C ILE A 188 -0.57 2.98 -7.31
N GLY A 189 -1.58 3.44 -8.05
CA GLY A 189 -1.40 4.25 -9.23
C GLY A 189 -1.75 5.70 -8.95
N ARG A 190 -0.98 6.59 -9.56
CA ARG A 190 -1.23 8.04 -9.62
C ARG A 190 -1.56 8.42 -11.06
N PRO A 191 -2.81 8.27 -11.50
CA PRO A 191 -3.21 8.66 -12.85
C PRO A 191 -3.00 10.16 -13.02
N THR A 192 -2.50 10.60 -14.18
CA THR A 192 -2.70 11.99 -14.59
C THR A 192 -4.20 12.22 -14.68
N GLY A 193 -4.70 13.31 -14.08
CA GLY A 193 -6.09 13.71 -14.28
C GLY A 193 -6.40 13.75 -15.77
N SER A 194 -7.55 13.21 -16.18
CA SER A 194 -8.02 13.38 -17.56
C SER A 194 -8.09 14.88 -17.82
N ILE A 195 -7.23 15.38 -18.71
CA ILE A 195 -7.35 16.73 -19.23
C ILE A 195 -8.56 16.68 -20.16
N ASP A 196 -9.76 16.86 -19.62
CA ASP A 196 -10.80 17.45 -20.43
C ASP A 196 -10.42 18.93 -20.57
N THR A 197 -10.21 19.33 -21.80
CA THR A 197 -9.48 20.53 -22.18
C THR A 197 -10.25 21.77 -21.73
N LEU A 198 -9.57 22.75 -21.08
CA LEU A 198 -9.77 24.23 -21.15
C LEU A 198 -9.27 25.06 -19.94
N PHE A 199 -8.63 24.50 -18.89
CA PHE A 199 -8.05 25.32 -17.81
C PHE A 199 -6.61 24.92 -17.45
N GLN A 200 -5.67 25.29 -18.31
CA GLN A 200 -4.39 24.57 -18.43
C GLN A 200 -3.24 25.04 -17.52
N ARG A 201 -3.40 26.07 -16.68
CA ARG A 201 -2.29 26.57 -15.83
C ARG A 201 -2.52 26.39 -14.33
N GLN A 202 -3.69 26.74 -13.82
CA GLN A 202 -4.01 26.57 -12.39
C GLN A 202 -4.32 25.09 -12.01
N VAL A 203 -4.85 24.32 -12.96
CA VAL A 203 -5.09 22.87 -12.78
C VAL A 203 -3.77 22.09 -12.79
N TYR A 204 -2.78 22.52 -13.57
CA TYR A 204 -1.48 21.83 -13.66
C TYR A 204 -0.72 21.89 -12.32
N GLU A 205 -0.66 23.06 -11.68
CA GLU A 205 -0.05 23.21 -10.34
C GLU A 205 -0.79 22.42 -9.25
N THR A 206 -2.11 22.31 -9.36
CA THR A 206 -2.93 21.53 -8.42
C THR A 206 -2.70 20.02 -8.59
N LEU A 207 -2.48 19.56 -9.83
CA LEU A 207 -2.24 18.14 -10.13
C LEU A 207 -0.83 17.68 -9.74
N ILE A 208 0.21 18.51 -9.95
CA ILE A 208 1.58 18.19 -9.54
C ILE A 208 1.70 18.02 -8.01
N ASN A 209 0.88 18.76 -7.25
CA ASN A 209 0.84 18.72 -5.79
C ASN A 209 -0.25 17.78 -5.25
N ALA A 210 -0.98 17.05 -6.10
CA ALA A 210 -1.97 16.10 -5.63
C ALA A 210 -1.28 14.99 -4.80
N PRO A 211 -1.81 14.63 -3.62
CA PRO A 211 -1.19 13.62 -2.78
C PRO A 211 -1.15 12.27 -3.50
N TRP A 212 -0.24 11.40 -3.08
CA TRP A 212 -0.11 10.05 -3.63
C TRP A 212 0.28 9.11 -2.50
N GLY A 213 -0.68 8.30 -2.08
CA GLY A 213 -0.54 7.57 -0.82
C GLY A 213 -1.71 6.67 -0.53
N PHE A 214 -1.53 5.83 0.48
CA PHE A 214 -2.60 5.07 1.10
C PHE A 214 -2.36 4.94 2.59
N ALA A 215 -3.39 4.53 3.31
CA ALA A 215 -3.33 4.14 4.70
C ALA A 215 -4.00 2.78 4.82
N LEU A 216 -3.40 1.86 5.57
CA LEU A 216 -3.96 0.54 5.80
C LEU A 216 -3.81 0.18 7.27
N ARG A 217 -4.88 -0.38 7.85
CA ARG A 217 -4.85 -0.96 9.18
C ARG A 217 -5.55 -2.31 9.21
N VAL A 218 -5.09 -3.16 10.12
CA VAL A 218 -5.67 -4.47 10.41
C VAL A 218 -6.56 -4.31 11.63
N ILE A 219 -7.84 -4.68 11.51
CA ILE A 219 -8.81 -4.56 12.61
C ILE A 219 -9.49 -5.90 12.90
N PRO A 220 -9.99 -6.12 14.13
CA PRO A 220 -10.80 -7.27 14.48
C PRO A 220 -11.96 -7.50 13.52
N ALA A 221 -12.10 -8.75 13.08
CA ALA A 221 -13.19 -9.12 12.18
C ALA A 221 -14.57 -8.88 12.81
N ASN A 222 -15.51 -8.43 11.99
CA ASN A 222 -16.92 -8.19 12.35
C ASN A 222 -17.14 -7.06 13.35
N GLN A 223 -16.16 -6.19 13.60
CA GLN A 223 -16.34 -4.98 14.40
C GLN A 223 -16.50 -3.72 13.54
N ALA A 224 -16.29 -3.82 12.23
CA ALA A 224 -16.47 -2.73 11.28
C ALA A 224 -17.76 -2.84 10.46
N SER A 225 -18.39 -1.69 10.25
CA SER A 225 -19.57 -1.55 9.37
C SER A 225 -19.28 -0.59 8.24
N ILE A 226 -19.76 -0.93 7.05
CA ILE A 226 -19.74 -0.02 5.91
C ILE A 226 -21.04 0.78 5.94
N ILE A 227 -20.93 2.11 5.96
CA ILE A 227 -22.05 3.01 5.80
C ILE A 227 -21.89 3.70 4.46
N SER A 228 -22.83 3.48 3.55
CA SER A 228 -22.80 4.06 2.21
C SER A 228 -24.17 4.60 1.82
N GLY A 229 -24.19 5.46 0.81
CA GLY A 229 -25.41 6.04 0.28
C GLY A 229 -25.14 6.89 -0.94
N LYS A 230 -26.20 7.54 -1.43
CA LYS A 230 -26.15 8.46 -2.57
C LYS A 230 -26.86 9.75 -2.22
N ILE A 231 -26.22 10.88 -2.51
CA ILE A 231 -26.80 12.22 -2.37
C ILE A 231 -27.30 12.69 -3.73
N THR A 232 -28.58 13.03 -3.80
CA THR A 232 -29.19 13.66 -4.97
C THR A 232 -29.84 14.99 -4.60
N ASN A 233 -29.96 15.88 -5.58
CA ASN A 233 -30.71 17.12 -5.44
C ASN A 233 -32.24 16.84 -5.53
N ARG A 234 -33.05 17.91 -5.53
CA ARG A 234 -34.52 17.81 -5.61
C ARG A 234 -35.04 17.24 -6.94
N THR A 235 -34.25 17.30 -8.02
CA THR A 235 -34.60 16.76 -9.35
C THR A 235 -34.13 15.31 -9.53
N GLY A 236 -33.40 14.75 -8.55
CA GLY A 236 -32.87 13.39 -8.60
C GLY A 236 -31.47 13.29 -9.19
N ASP A 237 -30.84 14.40 -9.55
CA ASP A 237 -29.47 14.40 -10.10
C ASP A 237 -28.45 14.19 -8.98
N ALA A 238 -27.39 13.46 -9.30
CA ALA A 238 -26.27 13.22 -8.39
C ALA A 238 -25.61 14.54 -7.96
N VAL A 239 -25.34 14.67 -6.66
CA VAL A 239 -24.56 15.79 -6.11
C VAL A 239 -23.16 15.30 -5.84
N SER A 240 -22.18 15.77 -6.62
CA SER A 240 -20.77 15.48 -6.41
C SER A 240 -20.16 16.37 -5.33
N ARG A 241 -19.13 15.87 -4.65
CA ARG A 241 -18.38 16.59 -3.60
C ARG A 241 -19.24 17.10 -2.43
N ALA A 242 -20.40 16.49 -2.21
CA ALA A 242 -21.22 16.78 -1.05
C ALA A 242 -20.50 16.25 0.19
N ASN A 243 -20.30 17.11 1.17
CA ASN A 243 -19.74 16.70 2.46
C ASN A 243 -20.76 15.84 3.20
N VAL A 244 -20.39 14.60 3.52
CA VAL A 244 -21.17 13.70 4.37
C VAL A 244 -20.42 13.51 5.67
N LYS A 245 -21.13 13.56 6.78
CA LYS A 245 -20.58 13.36 8.12
C LYS A 245 -21.39 12.31 8.85
N LEU A 246 -20.70 11.53 9.66
CA LEU A 246 -21.33 10.66 10.64
C LEU A 246 -21.02 11.23 12.03
N GLU A 247 -22.06 11.51 12.80
CA GLU A 247 -21.93 12.00 14.16
C GLU A 247 -22.38 10.92 15.15
N GLN A 248 -21.95 11.02 16.39
CA GLN A 248 -22.50 10.24 17.50
C GLN A 248 -22.56 11.13 18.72
N LYS A 249 -23.77 11.30 19.28
CA LYS A 249 -24.01 12.21 20.41
C LYS A 249 -23.49 13.64 20.14
N GLY A 250 -23.67 14.13 18.90
CA GLY A 250 -23.25 15.46 18.46
C GLY A 250 -21.74 15.63 18.24
N ILE A 251 -20.97 14.54 18.24
CA ILE A 251 -19.52 14.55 17.95
C ILE A 251 -19.30 13.90 16.59
N GLU A 252 -18.66 14.64 15.67
CA GLU A 252 -18.22 14.10 14.37
C GLU A 252 -17.27 12.93 14.58
N LYS A 253 -17.65 11.77 14.03
CA LYS A 253 -16.86 10.53 14.05
C LYS A 253 -16.13 10.32 12.74
N LEU A 254 -16.81 10.56 11.61
CA LEU A 254 -16.28 10.34 10.27
C LEU A 254 -16.76 11.42 9.30
N ARG A 255 -15.97 11.68 8.26
CA ARG A 255 -16.29 12.60 7.16
C ARG A 255 -15.72 12.13 5.82
N THR A 256 -16.53 12.27 4.77
CA THR A 256 -16.16 11.98 3.39
C THR A 256 -16.87 12.95 2.45
N GLU A 257 -16.55 12.87 1.17
CA GLU A 257 -17.25 13.57 0.10
C GLU A 257 -17.85 12.56 -0.88
N THR A 258 -18.96 12.93 -1.52
CA THR A 258 -19.53 12.12 -2.59
C THR A 258 -18.67 12.14 -3.85
N ASP A 259 -18.64 11.01 -4.57
CA ASP A 259 -18.05 10.89 -5.90
C ASP A 259 -18.84 11.66 -6.97
N VAL A 260 -18.39 11.60 -8.23
CA VAL A 260 -19.07 12.24 -9.37
C VAL A 260 -20.47 11.71 -9.64
N HIS A 261 -20.82 10.53 -9.11
CA HIS A 261 -22.12 9.90 -9.20
C HIS A 261 -22.97 10.11 -7.93
N GLY A 262 -22.50 10.93 -7.00
CA GLY A 262 -23.17 11.26 -5.75
C GLY A 262 -23.06 10.18 -4.68
N ASN A 263 -22.29 9.11 -4.90
CA ASN A 263 -22.15 8.03 -3.93
C ASN A 263 -21.12 8.38 -2.87
N TYR A 264 -21.33 7.94 -1.64
CA TYR A 264 -20.36 8.04 -0.55
C TYR A 264 -20.24 6.71 0.20
N GLN A 265 -19.12 6.53 0.91
CA GLN A 265 -18.91 5.39 1.79
C GLN A 265 -17.97 5.74 2.95
N PHE A 266 -18.20 5.08 4.09
CA PHE A 266 -17.36 5.06 5.27
C PHE A 266 -17.21 3.66 5.83
N VAL A 267 -16.07 3.40 6.46
CA VAL A 267 -15.86 2.28 7.35
C VAL A 267 -15.93 2.81 8.78
N LEU A 268 -17.00 2.46 9.46
CA LEU A 268 -17.19 2.74 10.88
C LEU A 268 -16.53 1.63 11.71
N TYR A 269 -15.50 1.99 12.47
CA TYR A 269 -14.82 1.09 13.40
C TYR A 269 -14.43 1.80 14.71
N PRO A 270 -14.70 1.19 15.90
CA PRO A 270 -15.64 0.08 16.08
C PRO A 270 -17.08 0.55 15.89
N ALA A 271 -17.90 -0.23 15.19
CA ALA A 271 -19.31 0.07 14.98
C ALA A 271 -20.12 -0.24 16.24
N THR A 272 -20.28 0.75 17.12
CA THR A 272 -20.92 0.59 18.43
C THR A 272 -21.97 1.66 18.70
N GLY A 273 -23.20 1.23 18.98
CA GLY A 273 -24.31 2.11 19.35
C GLY A 273 -25.02 2.78 18.16
N THR A 274 -25.63 3.92 18.44
CA THR A 274 -26.40 4.73 17.47
C THR A 274 -25.60 5.96 17.07
N TYR A 275 -25.72 6.35 15.81
CA TYR A 275 -25.02 7.45 15.15
C TYR A 275 -26.06 8.38 14.53
#